data_AF-A0A520JIY4-F1
#
_entry.id   AF-A0A520JIY4-F1
#
_cell.length_a   1.000
_cell.length_b   1.000
_cell.length_c   1.000
_cell.angle_alpha   90.00
_cell.angle_beta   90.00
_cell.angle_gamma   90.00
#
_symmetry.space_group_name_H-M   'P 1'
#
loop_
_entity.id
_entity.type
_entity.pdbx_description
1 polymer ?
#
loop_
_entity_poly.entity_id
_entity_poly.type
_entity_poly.pdbx_seq_one_letter_code
_entity_poly.pdbx_strand_id
1 'polypeptide(L)'
;MRILILCPLLCLFACGQPGVDDAIDAVRGEVIESPSARFRDVVPCPSGRGYYGMVNSKNVKREYMGYQPFIYAEGNAALYESQMEYQQLRLLCAVKKT
;
A
#
# COMPACT_ATOMS: atom_id res chain seq x y z
N MET A 1 -26.46 21.06 45.57
CA MET A 1 -24.99 20.87 45.68
C MET A 1 -24.64 19.42 45.41
N ARG A 2 -23.96 19.12 44.31
CA ARG A 2 -22.84 18.13 44.22
C ARG A 2 -22.49 17.81 42.75
N ILE A 3 -21.36 18.39 42.34
CA ILE A 3 -20.24 17.79 41.60
C ILE A 3 -20.46 17.38 40.13
N LEU A 4 -19.94 18.27 39.27
CA LEU A 4 -19.34 18.04 37.95
C LEU A 4 -18.23 16.97 38.00
N ILE A 5 -18.21 15.99 37.08
CA ILE A 5 -17.03 15.45 36.36
C ILE A 5 -17.57 14.79 35.07
N LEU A 6 -17.63 15.49 33.93
CA LEU A 6 -16.59 15.53 32.88
C LEU A 6 -15.97 14.16 32.56
N CYS A 7 -16.64 13.37 31.70
CA CYS A 7 -16.00 12.24 31.04
C CYS A 7 -15.75 12.62 29.57
N PRO A 8 -14.58 13.20 29.24
CA PRO A 8 -14.16 13.29 27.84
C PRO A 8 -13.72 11.88 27.46
N LEU A 9 -14.64 11.07 26.93
CA LEU A 9 -14.21 9.87 26.22
C LEU A 9 -13.45 10.36 24.99
N LEU A 10 -12.12 10.27 25.11
CA LEU A 10 -11.17 10.31 24.02
C LEU A 10 -11.66 9.37 22.92
N CYS A 11 -12.38 9.90 21.93
CA CYS A 11 -12.47 9.28 20.62
C CYS A 11 -11.06 9.36 20.04
N LEU A 12 -10.31 8.29 20.31
CA LEU A 12 -9.08 7.90 19.66
C LEU A 12 -9.23 8.22 18.17
N PHE A 13 -8.51 9.23 17.71
CA PHE A 13 -8.10 9.33 16.32
C PHE A 13 -7.25 8.09 16.03
N ALA A 14 -7.90 6.99 15.69
CA ALA A 14 -7.28 5.89 15.00
C ALA A 14 -6.97 6.40 13.58
N CYS A 15 -5.91 7.21 13.46
CA CYS A 15 -5.11 7.24 12.24
C CYS A 15 -4.45 5.86 12.14
N GLY A 16 -5.26 4.86 11.77
CA GLY A 16 -4.81 3.51 11.52
C GLY A 16 -3.81 3.58 10.39
N GLN A 17 -2.59 3.09 10.64
CA GLN A 17 -1.67 2.83 9.55
C GLN A 17 -2.41 1.92 8.55
N PRO A 18 -2.35 2.22 7.25
CA PRO A 18 -3.05 1.41 6.26
C PRO A 18 -2.58 -0.04 6.39
N GLY A 19 -3.54 -0.96 6.39
CA GLY A 19 -3.28 -2.39 6.44
C GLY A 19 -2.65 -2.88 5.13
N VAL A 20 -2.15 -4.11 5.15
CA VAL A 20 -1.71 -4.78 3.91
C VAL A 20 -2.87 -4.93 2.91
N ASP A 21 -4.09 -5.07 3.42
CA ASP A 21 -5.30 -5.18 2.59
C ASP A 21 -5.60 -3.86 1.84
N ASP A 22 -5.47 -2.71 2.50
CA ASP A 22 -5.62 -1.39 1.86
C ASP A 22 -4.60 -1.20 0.73
N ALA A 23 -3.37 -1.68 0.94
CA ALA A 23 -2.32 -1.63 -0.06
C ALA A 23 -2.64 -2.54 -1.26
N ILE A 24 -3.13 -3.75 -1.01
CA ILE A 24 -3.53 -4.70 -2.04
C ILE A 24 -4.69 -4.14 -2.87
N ASP A 25 -5.70 -3.57 -2.22
CA ASP A 25 -6.86 -3.01 -2.90
C ASP A 25 -6.53 -1.78 -3.72
N ALA A 26 -5.64 -0.91 -3.22
CA ALA A 26 -5.11 0.20 -4.01
C ALA A 26 -4.37 -0.30 -5.26
N VAL A 27 -3.49 -1.29 -5.13
CA VAL A 27 -2.73 -1.84 -6.27
C VAL A 27 -3.64 -2.60 -7.24
N ARG A 28 -4.73 -3.22 -6.76
CA ARG A 28 -5.76 -3.81 -7.62
C ARG A 28 -6.45 -2.78 -8.50
N GLY A 29 -6.62 -1.55 -8.02
CA GLY A 29 -7.16 -0.44 -8.80
C GLY A 29 -6.27 0.00 -9.97
N GLU A 30 -4.96 -0.26 -9.88
CA GLU A 30 -3.98 0.15 -10.89
C GLU A 30 -3.77 -0.87 -12.01
N VAL A 31 -4.23 -2.11 -11.84
CA VAL A 31 -4.07 -3.17 -12.85
C VAL A 31 -5.31 -3.36 -13.72
N ILE A 32 -5.11 -3.77 -14.98
CA ILE A 32 -6.17 -3.89 -16.00
C ILE A 32 -7.30 -4.83 -15.54
N GLU A 33 -6.95 -6.06 -15.14
CA GLU A 33 -7.90 -7.08 -14.70
C GLU A 33 -7.75 -7.30 -13.19
N SER A 34 -8.26 -6.37 -12.38
CA SER A 34 -8.18 -6.39 -10.91
C SER A 34 -8.52 -7.74 -10.25
N PRO A 35 -9.58 -8.47 -10.66
CA PRO A 35 -9.91 -9.77 -10.04
C PRO A 35 -8.87 -10.86 -10.29
N SER A 36 -8.02 -10.69 -11.31
CA SER A 36 -6.97 -11.65 -11.67
C SER A 36 -5.65 -11.40 -10.96
N ALA A 37 -5.55 -10.29 -10.19
CA ALA A 37 -4.33 -9.83 -9.56
C ALA A 37 -3.80 -10.83 -8.53
N ARG A 38 -2.52 -11.18 -8.68
CA ARG A 38 -1.77 -12.08 -7.80
C ARG A 38 -0.61 -11.33 -7.19
N PHE A 39 -0.52 -11.36 -5.87
CA PHE A 39 0.50 -10.66 -5.10
C PHE A 39 1.52 -11.66 -4.54
N ARG A 40 2.78 -11.26 -4.47
CA ARG A 40 3.84 -11.99 -3.78
C ARG A 40 4.88 -11.04 -3.22
N ASP A 41 5.67 -11.54 -2.28
CA ASP A 41 6.78 -10.80 -1.67
C ASP A 41 6.35 -9.43 -1.12
N VAL A 42 5.12 -9.35 -0.58
CA VAL A 42 4.56 -8.12 -0.01
C VAL A 42 5.17 -7.89 1.36
N VAL A 43 5.89 -6.78 1.51
CA VAL A 43 6.66 -6.44 2.70
C VAL A 43 6.35 -4.99 3.10
N PRO A 44 6.22 -4.68 4.40
CA PRO A 44 6.06 -3.30 4.86
C PRO A 44 7.27 -2.44 4.53
N CYS A 45 7.05 -1.16 4.26
CA CYS A 45 8.10 -0.18 4.10
C CYS A 45 8.87 0.02 5.42
N PRO A 46 10.22 0.12 5.41
CA PRO A 46 11.01 0.40 6.62
C PRO A 46 10.65 1.73 7.30
N SER A 47 10.14 2.70 6.55
CA SER A 47 9.60 3.96 7.09
C SER A 47 8.35 3.75 7.98
N GLY A 48 7.74 2.56 7.96
CA GLY A 48 6.48 2.24 8.63
C GLY A 48 5.25 2.79 7.91
N ARG A 49 5.43 3.32 6.69
CA ARG A 49 4.36 3.93 5.89
C ARG A 49 4.31 3.31 4.52
N GLY A 50 3.46 2.30 4.36
CA GLY A 50 3.22 1.65 3.08
C GLY A 50 3.77 0.22 2.97
N TYR A 51 3.62 -0.36 1.77
CA TYR A 51 4.03 -1.72 1.42
C TYR A 51 4.62 -1.73 0.01
N TYR A 52 5.50 -2.68 -0.25
CA TYR A 52 6.00 -2.94 -1.60
C TYR A 52 6.04 -4.45 -1.83
N GLY A 53 6.05 -4.85 -3.09
CA GLY A 53 6.10 -6.25 -3.46
C GLY A 53 5.98 -6.41 -4.96
N MET A 54 5.47 -7.56 -5.38
CA MET A 54 5.26 -7.88 -6.78
C MET A 54 3.79 -8.21 -7.04
N VAL A 55 3.25 -7.71 -8.14
CA VAL A 55 1.90 -8.00 -8.61
C VAL A 55 1.95 -8.55 -10.03
N ASN A 56 1.06 -9.48 -10.35
CA ASN A 56 0.84 -9.97 -11.70
C ASN A 56 -0.67 -9.97 -11.97
N SER A 57 -1.08 -9.43 -13.10
CA SER A 57 -2.48 -9.42 -13.53
C SER A 57 -2.57 -9.84 -14.99
N LYS A 58 -3.78 -10.20 -15.41
CA LYS A 58 -4.06 -10.45 -16.81
C LYS A 58 -4.12 -9.14 -17.59
N ASN A 59 -3.58 -9.16 -18.81
CA ASN A 59 -3.81 -8.11 -19.79
C ASN A 59 -5.21 -8.26 -20.44
N VAL A 60 -5.53 -7.35 -21.37
CA VAL A 60 -6.77 -7.40 -22.17
C VAL A 60 -6.97 -8.69 -22.97
N LYS A 61 -5.89 -9.45 -23.24
CA LYS A 61 -5.92 -10.76 -23.93
C LYS A 61 -6.09 -11.93 -22.95
N ARG A 62 -6.33 -11.66 -21.66
CA ARG A 62 -6.44 -12.65 -20.57
C ARG A 62 -5.15 -13.42 -20.27
N GLU A 63 -4.01 -12.89 -20.69
CA GLU A 63 -2.69 -13.47 -20.49
C GLU A 63 -1.97 -12.81 -19.31
N TYR A 64 -1.25 -13.61 -18.52
CA TYR A 64 -0.38 -13.07 -17.48
C TYR A 64 0.89 -12.51 -18.12
N MET A 65 1.20 -11.25 -17.83
CA MET A 65 2.37 -10.56 -18.38
C MET A 65 3.64 -10.78 -17.57
N GLY A 66 3.52 -11.40 -16.39
CA GLY A 66 4.62 -11.59 -15.46
C GLY A 66 4.48 -10.69 -14.24
N TYR A 67 5.31 -10.95 -13.24
CA TYR A 67 5.29 -10.18 -12.01
C TYR A 67 6.04 -8.87 -12.20
N GLN A 68 5.36 -7.76 -11.95
CA GLN A 68 5.92 -6.42 -11.93
C GLN A 68 5.95 -5.86 -10.51
N PRO A 69 6.97 -5.07 -10.16
CA PRO A 69 7.05 -4.43 -8.86
C PRO A 69 5.93 -3.40 -8.66
N PHE A 70 5.46 -3.29 -7.42
CA PHE A 70 4.58 -2.21 -6.98
C PHE A 70 5.09 -1.57 -5.70
N ILE A 71 4.67 -0.32 -5.48
CA ILE A 71 4.77 0.36 -4.19
C ILE A 71 3.41 0.94 -3.82
N TYR A 72 3.08 0.88 -2.54
CA TYR A 72 1.95 1.56 -1.93
C TYR A 72 2.48 2.44 -0.81
N ALA A 73 2.23 3.74 -0.86
CA ALA A 73 2.62 4.70 0.17
C ALA A 73 1.63 5.87 0.20
N GLU A 74 1.37 6.41 1.40
CA GLU A 74 0.51 7.59 1.58
C GLU A 74 -0.88 7.45 0.89
N GLY A 75 -1.45 6.25 0.85
CA GLY A 75 -2.76 5.97 0.25
C GLY A 75 -2.76 5.78 -1.27
N ASN A 76 -1.59 5.87 -1.92
CA ASN A 76 -1.47 5.74 -3.38
C ASN A 76 -0.66 4.49 -3.72
N ALA A 77 -1.08 3.78 -4.77
CA ALA A 77 -0.35 2.66 -5.35
C ALA A 77 0.26 3.07 -6.70
N ALA A 78 1.40 2.50 -7.04
CA ALA A 78 2.03 2.67 -8.34
C ALA A 78 2.70 1.38 -8.80
N LEU A 79 2.62 1.14 -10.11
CA LEU A 79 3.19 -0.02 -10.80
C LEU A 79 4.42 0.42 -11.60
N TYR A 80 5.46 -0.41 -11.60
CA TYR A 80 6.70 -0.04 -12.28
C TYR A 80 7.15 -1.14 -13.23
N GLU A 81 7.46 -0.72 -14.46
CA GLU A 81 7.93 -1.63 -15.51
C GLU A 81 9.46 -1.77 -15.50
N SER A 82 10.18 -0.82 -14.91
CA SER A 82 11.65 -0.81 -14.88
C SER A 82 12.24 -1.14 -13.50
N GLN A 83 13.29 -1.97 -13.48
CA GLN A 83 13.97 -2.33 -12.23
C GLN A 83 14.71 -1.14 -11.59
N MET A 84 15.23 -0.20 -12.38
CA MET A 84 15.93 0.98 -11.86
C MET A 84 14.98 1.89 -11.08
N GLU A 85 13.80 2.16 -11.64
CA GLU A 85 12.78 2.99 -10.98
C GLU A 85 12.32 2.33 -9.68
N TYR A 86 12.10 1.01 -9.69
CA TYR A 86 11.78 0.25 -8.49
C TYR A 86 12.84 0.37 -7.38
N GLN A 87 14.13 0.32 -7.71
CA GLN A 87 15.18 0.48 -6.69
C GLN A 87 15.18 1.87 -6.06
N GLN A 88 14.98 2.92 -6.86
CA GLN A 88 14.87 4.29 -6.35
C GLN A 88 13.65 4.45 -5.42
N LEU A 89 12.55 3.76 -5.72
CA LEU A 89 11.36 3.80 -4.89
C LEU A 89 11.47 2.98 -3.61
N ARG A 90 12.23 1.88 -3.62
CA ARG A 90 12.60 1.20 -2.36
C ARG A 90 13.43 2.11 -1.45
N LEU A 91 14.28 2.98 -2.01
CA LEU A 91 14.96 4.01 -1.23
C LEU A 91 13.98 5.04 -0.67
N LEU A 92 13.01 5.51 -1.46
CA LEU A 92 11.97 6.44 -0.99
C LEU A 92 11.07 5.82 0.10
N CYS A 93 10.74 4.53 -0.03
CA CYS A 93 10.05 3.71 0.98
C CYS A 93 10.83 3.61 2.30
N ALA A 94 12.17 3.75 2.27
CA ALA A 94 13.02 3.76 3.46
C ALA A 94 13.16 5.15 4.10
N VAL A 95 12.90 6.22 3.37
CA VAL A 95 12.98 7.59 3.91
C VAL A 95 11.71 7.91 4.69
N LYS A 96 11.85 8.08 6.01
CA LYS A 96 10.80 8.63 6.86
C LYS A 96 10.67 10.11 6.52
N LYS A 97 9.62 10.54 5.80
CA LYS A 97 9.30 11.97 5.68
C LYS A 97 9.02 12.51 7.10
N THR A 98 9.99 13.28 7.61
CA THR A 98 9.92 14.06 8.86
C THR A 98 8.91 15.17 8.76
#